data_AF-A0A1Y3NBP0-F1
#
_entry.id   AF-A0A1Y3NBP0-F1
#
_cell.length_a   1.000
_cell.length_b   1.000
_cell.length_c   1.000
_cell.angle_alpha   90.00
_cell.angle_beta   90.00
_cell.angle_gamma   90.00
#
_symmetry.space_group_name_H-M   'P 1'
#
loop_
_entity.id
_entity.type
_entity.pdbx_description
1 polymer ?
#
loop_
_entity_poly.entity_id
_entity_poly.type
_entity_poly.pdbx_seq_one_letter_code
_entity_poly.pdbx_strand_id
1 'polypeptide(L)'
;KLIEYIKQSMMNRIPEMEWLDDETIEYAFKKIASMNETVAYQDDIMNVEILYNKYKEMGINEDDFLNNIINYYKYKNKENLKNIIPGYINPLDIGFSPQVINAAYTFRTNSFSIPAGILQPPFFSSGIPDYINYGGIGSVIGHELTHAFDNNGKDFDMFGDYNNWWSENDREEYENLSQCFVNQYNKFFIPIEPRNYYVNGEKTLNENLADNGGLARAYESWKYSLKEDPETVKKQNQQLPGLTKYTPDQLFYISYGRLWCYNVYTNDYGLMRYLFDSDPHAPGIARVNGVVSNSKQFAKAFNCPVNSKMNPEKKCELW
;
A
#
# COMPACT_ATOMS: atom_id res chain seq x y z
N LYS A 1 -13.84 3.15 9.90
CA LYS A 1 -14.43 1.81 9.67
C LYS A 1 -13.61 0.92 8.74
N LEU A 2 -13.42 1.20 7.43
CA LEU A 2 -12.64 0.29 6.57
C LEU A 2 -11.16 0.20 7.02
N ILE A 3 -10.51 1.33 7.29
CA ILE A 3 -9.15 1.38 7.88
C ILE A 3 -9.08 0.60 9.20
N GLU A 4 -10.01 0.87 10.11
CA GLU A 4 -10.12 0.23 11.42
C GLU A 4 -10.23 -1.30 11.31
N TYR A 5 -11.07 -1.81 10.41
CA TYR A 5 -11.17 -3.25 10.18
C TYR A 5 -9.93 -3.86 9.52
N ILE A 6 -9.16 -3.10 8.74
CA ILE A 6 -7.90 -3.57 8.16
C ILE A 6 -6.81 -3.63 9.23
N LYS A 7 -6.70 -2.60 10.09
CA LYS A 7 -5.85 -2.63 11.29
C LYS A 7 -6.21 -3.81 12.19
N GLN A 8 -7.50 -4.02 12.46
CA GLN A 8 -7.98 -5.15 13.24
C GLN A 8 -7.62 -6.50 12.59
N SER A 9 -7.70 -6.61 11.27
CA SER A 9 -7.29 -7.83 10.55
C SER A 9 -5.82 -8.14 10.75
N MET A 10 -4.94 -7.13 10.78
CA MET A 10 -3.53 -7.32 11.10
C MET A 10 -3.33 -7.73 12.55
N MET A 11 -4.01 -7.07 13.48
CA MET A 11 -3.96 -7.43 14.90
C MET A 11 -4.47 -8.84 15.18
N ASN A 12 -5.43 -9.34 14.41
CA ASN A 12 -5.91 -10.71 14.50
C ASN A 12 -4.92 -11.73 13.91
N ARG A 13 -4.17 -11.34 12.87
CA ARG A 13 -3.22 -12.26 12.21
C ARG A 13 -1.93 -12.42 13.01
N ILE A 14 -1.37 -11.34 13.54
CA ILE A 14 -0.05 -11.36 14.21
C ILE A 14 0.09 -12.49 15.24
N PRO A 15 -0.88 -12.74 16.15
CA PRO A 15 -0.79 -13.86 17.10
C PRO A 15 -0.81 -15.26 16.50
N GLU A 16 -1.26 -15.41 15.24
CA GLU A 16 -1.28 -16.69 14.53
C GLU A 16 0.06 -16.97 13.80
N MET A 17 1.01 -16.04 13.85
CA MET A 17 2.32 -16.17 13.21
C MET A 17 3.27 -16.91 14.15
N GLU A 18 3.48 -18.20 13.90
CA GLU A 18 4.35 -19.07 14.72
C GLU A 18 5.82 -18.63 14.76
N TRP A 19 6.23 -17.73 13.85
CA TRP A 19 7.59 -17.21 13.75
C TRP A 19 7.87 -15.99 14.64
N LEU A 20 6.85 -15.45 15.31
CA LEU A 20 6.98 -14.30 16.21
C LEU A 20 6.95 -14.73 17.67
N ASP A 21 7.79 -14.12 18.49
CA ASP A 21 7.73 -14.23 19.94
C ASP A 21 6.71 -13.27 20.57
N ASP A 22 6.34 -13.55 21.83
CA ASP A 22 5.33 -12.79 22.56
C ASP A 22 5.71 -11.30 22.73
N GLU A 23 7.00 -10.98 22.86
CA GLU A 23 7.48 -9.60 23.03
C GLU A 23 7.32 -8.79 21.74
N THR A 24 7.71 -9.38 20.61
CA THR A 24 7.56 -8.80 19.28
C THR A 24 6.09 -8.64 18.91
N ILE A 25 5.23 -9.60 19.27
CA ILE A 25 3.77 -9.51 19.12
C ILE A 25 3.22 -8.31 19.90
N GLU A 26 3.56 -8.19 21.19
CA GLU A 26 3.09 -7.08 22.03
C GLU A 26 3.55 -5.72 21.47
N TYR A 27 4.79 -5.66 20.98
CA TYR A 27 5.33 -4.44 20.37
C TYR A 27 4.61 -4.08 19.06
N ALA A 28 4.37 -5.06 18.19
CA ALA A 28 3.65 -4.85 16.95
C ALA A 28 2.24 -4.29 17.20
N PHE A 29 1.54 -4.76 18.23
CA PHE A 29 0.25 -4.19 18.64
C PHE A 29 0.35 -2.72 19.06
N LYS A 30 1.35 -2.35 19.86
CA LYS A 30 1.58 -0.96 20.24
C LYS A 30 1.85 -0.08 19.01
N LYS A 31 2.65 -0.58 18.07
CA LYS A 31 2.95 0.11 16.81
C LYS A 31 1.72 0.35 15.94
N ILE A 32 0.83 -0.65 15.79
CA ILE A 32 -0.44 -0.49 15.06
C ILE A 32 -1.37 0.50 15.79
N ALA A 33 -1.44 0.40 17.12
CA ALA A 33 -2.32 1.24 17.93
C ALA A 33 -1.90 2.72 17.95
N SER A 34 -0.59 3.02 17.87
CA SER A 34 -0.08 4.39 17.80
C SER A 34 -0.03 4.97 16.38
N MET A 35 -0.36 4.16 15.36
CA MET A 35 -0.28 4.57 13.97
C MET A 35 -1.32 5.64 13.63
N ASN A 36 -0.88 6.76 13.08
CA ASN A 36 -1.76 7.84 12.64
C ASN A 36 -2.27 7.60 11.21
N GLU A 37 -3.50 8.03 10.91
CA GLU A 37 -4.04 8.02 9.56
C GLU A 37 -4.47 9.42 9.11
N THR A 38 -4.16 9.77 7.86
CA THR A 38 -4.76 10.93 7.19
C THR A 38 -5.63 10.47 6.03
N VAL A 39 -6.90 10.86 6.01
CA VAL A 39 -7.85 10.49 4.96
C VAL A 39 -8.35 11.72 4.24
N ALA A 40 -8.34 11.68 2.91
CA ALA A 40 -8.71 12.73 1.98
C ALA A 40 -7.82 13.99 2.06
N TYR A 41 -7.97 14.78 3.12
CA TYR A 41 -7.28 16.03 3.37
C TYR A 41 -7.46 16.48 4.83
N GLN A 42 -6.62 17.40 5.30
CA GLN A 42 -6.82 18.07 6.58
C GLN A 42 -7.75 19.28 6.44
N ASP A 43 -8.60 19.52 7.43
CA ASP A 43 -9.54 20.66 7.43
C ASP A 43 -8.83 22.03 7.31
N ASP A 44 -7.59 22.14 7.78
CA ASP A 44 -6.80 23.38 7.71
C ASP A 44 -6.61 23.89 6.27
N ILE A 45 -6.61 23.02 5.26
CA ILE A 45 -6.50 23.46 3.85
C ILE A 45 -7.78 24.13 3.36
N MET A 46 -8.90 23.96 4.07
CA MET A 46 -10.17 24.64 3.76
C MET A 46 -10.23 26.02 4.41
N ASN A 47 -9.25 26.36 5.26
CA ASN A 47 -9.16 27.66 5.89
C ASN A 47 -8.30 28.63 5.06
N VAL A 48 -8.97 29.63 4.48
CA VAL A 48 -8.34 30.64 3.61
C VAL A 48 -7.24 31.42 4.33
N GLU A 49 -7.39 31.70 5.62
CA GLU A 49 -6.38 32.44 6.39
C GLU A 49 -5.11 31.61 6.60
N ILE A 50 -5.25 30.31 6.90
CA ILE A 50 -4.12 29.38 7.03
C ILE A 50 -3.38 29.29 5.69
N LEU A 51 -4.11 29.09 4.58
CA LEU A 51 -3.51 29.01 3.25
C LEU A 51 -2.84 30.33 2.83
N TYR A 52 -3.48 31.47 3.07
CA TYR A 52 -2.89 32.77 2.79
C TYR A 52 -1.58 32.96 3.55
N ASN A 53 -1.57 32.68 4.86
CA ASN A 53 -0.38 32.79 5.68
C ASN A 53 0.76 31.86 5.25
N LYS A 54 0.41 30.66 4.75
CA LYS A 54 1.38 29.74 4.15
C LYS A 54 2.04 30.35 2.92
N TYR A 55 1.26 30.89 1.98
CA TYR A 55 1.76 31.26 0.65
C TYR A 55 2.11 32.75 0.46
N LYS A 56 1.80 33.63 1.42
CA LYS A 56 1.99 35.09 1.30
C LYS A 56 3.41 35.54 0.96
N GLU A 57 4.43 34.74 1.31
CA GLU A 57 5.84 35.07 1.06
C GLU A 57 6.37 34.52 -0.27
N MET A 58 5.57 33.79 -1.06
CA MET A 58 6.04 33.15 -2.27
C MET A 58 6.36 34.16 -3.38
N GLY A 59 5.68 35.30 -3.43
CA GLY A 59 5.97 36.39 -4.38
C GLY A 59 5.81 35.97 -5.85
N ILE A 60 4.57 35.76 -6.29
CA ILE A 60 4.23 35.37 -7.66
C ILE A 60 3.84 36.59 -8.50
N ASN A 61 4.31 36.65 -9.75
CA ASN A 61 3.99 37.68 -10.74
C ASN A 61 3.39 37.04 -12.00
N GLU A 62 2.20 37.49 -12.42
CA GLU A 62 1.45 36.93 -13.55
C GLU A 62 2.21 36.98 -14.88
N ASP A 63 3.07 37.98 -15.07
CA ASP A 63 3.81 38.21 -16.32
C ASP A 63 5.23 37.58 -16.34
N ASP A 64 5.65 36.91 -15.26
CA ASP A 64 7.04 36.45 -15.10
C ASP A 64 7.15 35.00 -14.64
N PHE A 65 6.92 34.09 -15.58
CA PHE A 65 6.96 32.66 -15.31
C PHE A 65 8.32 32.17 -14.78
N LEU A 66 9.44 32.66 -15.32
CA LEU A 66 10.76 32.18 -14.92
C LEU A 66 11.07 32.57 -13.48
N ASN A 67 10.80 33.82 -13.10
CA ASN A 67 11.02 34.24 -11.71
C ASN A 67 10.02 33.59 -10.76
N ASN A 68 8.80 33.26 -11.19
CA ASN A 68 7.86 32.46 -10.38
C ASN A 68 8.43 31.10 -10.00
N ILE A 69 9.07 30.40 -10.95
CA ILE A 69 9.72 29.12 -10.68
C ILE A 69 10.88 29.31 -9.69
N ILE A 70 11.72 30.32 -9.89
CA ILE A 70 12.83 30.62 -8.98
C ILE A 70 12.31 30.93 -7.57
N ASN A 71 11.26 31.74 -7.47
CA ASN A 71 10.65 32.13 -6.20
C ASN A 71 10.00 30.93 -5.50
N TYR A 72 9.34 30.04 -6.23
CA TYR A 72 8.83 28.78 -5.69
C TYR A 72 9.93 27.94 -5.05
N TYR A 73 11.07 27.75 -5.73
CA TYR A 73 12.18 26.97 -5.17
C TYR A 73 12.84 27.65 -3.97
N LYS A 74 12.99 28.97 -3.98
CA LYS A 74 13.46 29.74 -2.81
C LYS A 74 12.54 29.56 -1.61
N TYR A 75 11.22 29.71 -1.82
CA TYR A 75 10.20 29.51 -0.80
C TYR A 75 10.25 28.07 -0.26
N LYS A 76 10.23 27.07 -1.14
CA LYS A 76 10.27 25.65 -0.74
C LYS A 76 11.53 25.31 0.06
N ASN A 77 12.69 25.81 -0.36
CA ASN A 77 13.93 25.61 0.39
C ASN A 77 13.88 26.26 1.78
N LYS A 78 13.34 27.48 1.89
CA LYS A 78 13.14 28.15 3.19
C LYS A 78 12.21 27.35 4.11
N GLU A 79 11.11 26.82 3.59
CA GLU A 79 10.19 25.97 4.36
C GLU A 79 10.86 24.65 4.78
N ASN A 80 11.57 23.97 3.87
CA ASN A 80 12.29 22.74 4.19
C ASN A 80 13.37 22.93 5.26
N LEU A 81 14.05 24.09 5.28
CA LEU A 81 15.03 24.40 6.31
C LEU A 81 14.42 24.50 7.71
N LYS A 82 13.10 24.71 7.87
CA LYS A 82 12.45 24.67 9.18
C LYS A 82 12.47 23.26 9.79
N ASN A 83 12.51 22.21 8.96
CA ASN A 83 12.53 20.82 9.41
C ASN A 83 13.84 20.43 10.15
N ILE A 84 14.88 21.27 10.10
CA ILE A 84 16.11 21.05 10.89
C ILE A 84 15.97 21.54 12.34
N ILE A 85 14.92 22.33 12.63
CA ILE A 85 14.67 22.87 13.97
C ILE A 85 14.14 21.73 14.83
N PRO A 86 14.80 21.37 15.94
CA PRO A 86 14.34 20.29 16.80
C PRO A 86 12.90 20.49 17.26
N GLY A 87 12.06 19.47 17.07
CA GLY A 87 10.65 19.49 17.45
C GLY A 87 9.72 20.27 16.52
N TYR A 88 10.23 20.87 15.43
CA TYR A 88 9.36 21.47 14.42
C TYR A 88 8.62 20.38 13.64
N ILE A 89 7.29 20.43 13.71
CA ILE A 89 6.39 19.61 12.88
C ILE A 89 5.57 20.59 12.05
N ASN A 90 5.60 20.44 10.73
CA ASN A 90 4.70 21.20 9.87
C ASN A 90 3.30 20.56 9.95
N PRO A 91 2.30 21.22 10.57
CA PRO A 91 0.99 20.61 10.76
C PRO A 91 0.28 20.34 9.42
N LEU A 92 0.66 21.05 8.36
CA LEU A 92 0.08 20.93 7.02
C LEU A 92 0.82 19.93 6.12
N ASP A 93 1.87 19.29 6.62
CA ASP A 93 2.61 18.27 5.88
C ASP A 93 2.03 16.89 6.16
N ILE A 94 1.12 16.48 5.29
CA ILE A 94 0.46 15.17 5.32
C ILE A 94 1.03 14.19 4.30
N GLY A 95 2.26 14.44 3.83
CA GLY A 95 2.96 13.62 2.83
C GLY A 95 2.49 13.86 1.40
N PHE A 96 1.18 14.03 1.17
CA PHE A 96 0.62 14.27 -0.17
C PHE A 96 -0.40 15.39 -0.22
N SER A 97 -0.46 16.08 -1.37
CA SER A 97 -1.57 16.98 -1.65
C SER A 97 -2.85 16.18 -1.92
N PRO A 98 -4.06 16.73 -1.62
CA PRO A 98 -5.32 15.98 -1.74
C PRO A 98 -5.61 15.44 -3.13
N GLN A 99 -5.16 16.13 -4.18
CA GLN A 99 -5.39 15.76 -5.58
C GLN A 99 -4.52 14.60 -6.08
N VAL A 100 -3.56 14.13 -5.28
CA VAL A 100 -2.67 13.02 -5.65
C VAL A 100 -3.46 11.73 -5.74
N ILE A 101 -3.27 10.98 -6.83
CA ILE A 101 -3.79 9.62 -7.00
C ILE A 101 -2.69 8.64 -6.58
N ASN A 102 -2.50 8.51 -5.28
CA ASN A 102 -1.53 7.60 -4.68
C ASN A 102 -1.89 7.35 -3.21
N ALA A 103 -1.12 6.53 -2.50
CA ALA A 103 -1.10 6.42 -1.05
C ALA A 103 0.36 6.29 -0.59
N ALA A 104 0.63 6.56 0.69
CA ALA A 104 1.96 6.34 1.25
C ALA A 104 1.93 6.14 2.75
N TYR A 105 2.82 5.28 3.21
CA TYR A 105 3.27 5.15 4.58
C TYR A 105 4.54 5.98 4.81
N THR A 106 4.63 6.62 5.98
CA THR A 106 5.78 7.41 6.42
C THR A 106 6.31 6.83 7.72
N PHE A 107 7.47 6.15 7.64
CA PHE A 107 8.09 5.47 8.79
C PHE A 107 8.36 6.43 9.97
N ARG A 108 8.87 7.63 9.68
CA ARG A 108 9.29 8.63 10.69
C ARG A 108 8.16 9.19 11.55
N THR A 109 6.92 9.02 11.13
CA THR A 109 5.74 9.51 11.86
C THR A 109 4.78 8.38 12.20
N ASN A 110 5.16 7.12 11.92
CA ASN A 110 4.32 5.93 12.03
C ASN A 110 2.90 6.22 11.51
N SER A 111 2.79 6.65 10.24
CA SER A 111 1.52 7.10 9.69
C SER A 111 1.37 6.74 8.23
N PHE A 112 0.12 6.64 7.76
CA PHE A 112 -0.17 6.59 6.33
C PHE A 112 -1.22 7.62 5.92
N SER A 113 -1.15 8.02 4.65
CA SER A 113 -2.01 9.02 4.04
C SER A 113 -2.74 8.43 2.83
N ILE A 114 -4.06 8.60 2.80
CA ILE A 114 -4.94 8.23 1.70
C ILE A 114 -5.60 9.51 1.15
N PRO A 115 -4.99 10.22 0.19
CA PRO A 115 -5.48 11.48 -0.35
C PRO A 115 -6.85 11.36 -1.05
N ALA A 116 -7.56 12.47 -1.20
CA ALA A 116 -8.88 12.49 -1.83
C ALA A 116 -8.84 11.97 -3.28
N GLY A 117 -7.72 12.19 -3.99
CA GLY A 117 -7.51 11.79 -5.37
C GLY A 117 -7.51 10.27 -5.58
N ILE A 118 -7.13 9.45 -4.60
CA ILE A 118 -7.24 7.98 -4.76
C ILE A 118 -8.62 7.44 -4.34
N LEU A 119 -9.42 8.22 -3.62
CA LEU A 119 -10.76 7.83 -3.14
C LEU A 119 -11.84 7.96 -4.22
N GLN A 120 -11.57 7.40 -5.41
CA GLN A 120 -12.46 7.39 -6.56
C GLN A 120 -12.37 6.05 -7.32
N PRO A 121 -13.31 5.74 -8.23
CA PRO A 121 -13.21 4.55 -9.06
C PRO A 121 -11.90 4.52 -9.87
N PRO A 122 -11.23 3.36 -10.03
CA PRO A 122 -11.68 2.03 -9.64
C PRO A 122 -11.33 1.61 -8.20
N PHE A 123 -10.69 2.47 -7.39
CA PHE A 123 -10.27 2.13 -6.03
C PHE A 123 -11.44 2.13 -5.05
N PHE A 124 -12.24 3.21 -5.04
CA PHE A 124 -13.33 3.37 -4.09
C PHE A 124 -14.58 3.99 -4.74
N SER A 125 -15.75 3.51 -4.35
CA SER A 125 -17.02 4.19 -4.60
C SER A 125 -18.00 3.93 -3.47
N SER A 126 -18.80 4.92 -3.12
CA SER A 126 -19.92 4.73 -2.19
C SER A 126 -21.09 4.03 -2.90
N GLY A 127 -21.79 3.14 -2.19
CA GLY A 127 -22.98 2.47 -2.71
C GLY A 127 -22.73 1.30 -3.67
N ILE A 128 -21.47 0.88 -3.86
CA ILE A 128 -21.13 -0.38 -4.54
C ILE A 128 -20.85 -1.49 -3.52
N PRO A 129 -20.88 -2.77 -3.93
CA PRO A 129 -20.57 -3.88 -3.04
C PRO A 129 -19.19 -3.79 -2.39
N ASP A 130 -19.11 -4.13 -1.10
CA ASP A 130 -17.88 -4.00 -0.32
C ASP A 130 -16.74 -4.83 -0.90
N TYR A 131 -16.99 -6.04 -1.42
CA TYR A 131 -15.93 -6.84 -2.05
C TYR A 131 -15.17 -6.10 -3.16
N ILE A 132 -15.79 -5.14 -3.85
CA ILE A 132 -15.12 -4.30 -4.84
C ILE A 132 -14.23 -3.26 -4.15
N ASN A 133 -14.73 -2.58 -3.12
CA ASN A 133 -13.96 -1.60 -2.35
C ASN A 133 -12.81 -2.25 -1.57
N TYR A 134 -13.01 -3.43 -0.98
CA TYR A 134 -11.97 -4.17 -0.28
C TYR A 134 -10.89 -4.68 -1.24
N GLY A 135 -11.24 -5.18 -2.43
CA GLY A 135 -10.25 -5.52 -3.46
C GLY A 135 -9.62 -4.28 -4.13
N GLY A 136 -10.23 -3.11 -3.96
CA GLY A 136 -9.79 -1.82 -4.48
C GLY A 136 -8.96 -1.05 -3.45
N ILE A 137 -9.56 -0.03 -2.84
CA ILE A 137 -8.92 0.79 -1.82
C ILE A 137 -8.53 -0.01 -0.57
N GLY A 138 -9.22 -1.11 -0.27
CA GLY A 138 -8.87 -1.97 0.85
C GLY A 138 -7.49 -2.61 0.72
N SER A 139 -7.13 -3.10 -0.48
CA SER A 139 -5.78 -3.64 -0.70
C SER A 139 -4.72 -2.55 -0.65
N VAL A 140 -5.04 -1.32 -1.06
CA VAL A 140 -4.13 -0.16 -0.92
C VAL A 140 -3.92 0.19 0.55
N ILE A 141 -4.98 0.27 1.35
CA ILE A 141 -4.86 0.56 2.79
C ILE A 141 -4.11 -0.56 3.51
N GLY A 142 -4.37 -1.82 3.14
CA GLY A 142 -3.59 -2.95 3.65
C GLY A 142 -2.11 -2.86 3.27
N HIS A 143 -1.82 -2.43 2.03
CA HIS A 143 -0.45 -2.24 1.54
C HIS A 143 0.29 -1.18 2.37
N GLU A 144 -0.32 -0.01 2.59
CA GLU A 144 0.27 1.03 3.44
C GLU A 144 0.43 0.58 4.90
N LEU A 145 -0.52 -0.21 5.44
CA LEU A 145 -0.38 -0.79 6.77
C LEU A 145 0.80 -1.76 6.85
N THR A 146 0.99 -2.59 5.82
CA THR A 146 2.09 -3.56 5.78
C THR A 146 3.46 -2.88 5.64
N HIS A 147 3.56 -1.69 5.03
CA HIS A 147 4.81 -0.93 5.04
C HIS A 147 5.32 -0.63 6.47
N ALA A 148 4.46 -0.56 7.49
CA ALA A 148 4.92 -0.46 8.87
C ALA A 148 5.79 -1.65 9.32
N PHE A 149 5.75 -2.77 8.60
CA PHE A 149 6.41 -4.02 8.93
C PHE A 149 7.21 -4.61 7.76
N ASP A 150 7.38 -3.86 6.67
CA ASP A 150 8.18 -4.31 5.53
C ASP A 150 9.68 -4.30 5.85
N ASN A 151 10.52 -4.59 4.85
CA ASN A 151 11.96 -4.73 5.05
C ASN A 151 12.64 -3.45 5.57
N ASN A 152 12.06 -2.26 5.36
CA ASN A 152 12.54 -1.01 5.91
C ASN A 152 11.76 -0.63 7.18
N GLY A 153 10.43 -0.74 7.15
CA GLY A 153 9.56 -0.31 8.23
C GLY A 153 9.73 -1.10 9.51
N LYS A 154 10.19 -2.36 9.41
CA LYS A 154 10.57 -3.18 10.56
C LYS A 154 11.64 -2.52 11.43
N ASP A 155 12.55 -1.73 10.86
CA ASP A 155 13.66 -1.11 11.60
C ASP A 155 13.25 0.21 12.31
N PHE A 156 12.00 0.67 12.11
CA PHE A 156 11.45 1.84 12.78
C PHE A 156 10.50 1.43 13.91
N ASP A 157 10.56 2.12 15.03
CA ASP A 157 9.70 1.85 16.18
C ASP A 157 8.34 2.56 16.09
N MET A 158 7.54 2.47 17.16
CA MET A 158 6.20 3.06 17.21
C MET A 158 6.17 4.60 17.24
N PHE A 159 7.32 5.25 17.45
CA PHE A 159 7.52 6.69 17.42
C PHE A 159 8.16 7.17 16.10
N GLY A 160 8.59 6.23 15.25
CA GLY A 160 9.24 6.51 13.98
C GLY A 160 10.75 6.72 14.08
N ASP A 161 11.36 6.29 15.19
CA ASP A 161 12.81 6.28 15.37
C ASP A 161 13.41 4.96 14.88
N TYR A 162 14.62 5.02 14.33
CA TYR A 162 15.36 3.83 13.90
C TYR A 162 15.88 3.08 15.13
N ASN A 163 15.14 2.08 15.58
CA ASN A 163 15.39 1.34 16.81
C ASN A 163 15.02 -0.12 16.61
N ASN A 164 15.90 -1.04 17.04
CA ASN A 164 15.58 -2.46 17.00
C ASN A 164 14.61 -2.82 18.15
N TRP A 165 13.42 -3.29 17.80
CA TRP A 165 12.41 -3.80 18.72
C TRP A 165 12.09 -5.29 18.48
N TRP A 166 12.88 -5.97 17.64
CA TRP A 166 12.78 -7.39 17.33
C TRP A 166 13.77 -8.20 18.16
N SER A 167 13.39 -9.42 18.52
CA SER A 167 14.36 -10.42 18.96
C SER A 167 15.26 -10.87 17.80
N GLU A 168 16.40 -11.47 18.13
CA GLU A 168 17.36 -11.96 17.14
C GLU A 168 16.76 -13.10 16.29
N ASN A 169 15.99 -14.00 16.93
CA ASN A 169 15.33 -15.11 16.26
C ASN A 169 14.27 -14.63 15.26
N ASP A 170 13.39 -13.72 15.68
CA ASP A 170 12.33 -13.20 14.81
C ASP A 170 12.92 -12.43 13.63
N ARG A 171 14.04 -11.73 13.85
CA ARG A 171 14.77 -11.04 12.78
C ARG A 171 15.37 -12.03 11.79
N GLU A 172 16.00 -13.10 12.25
CA GLU A 172 16.55 -14.13 11.35
C GLU A 172 15.43 -14.81 10.54
N GLU A 173 14.32 -15.16 11.18
CA GLU A 173 13.20 -15.80 10.50
C GLU A 173 12.48 -14.85 9.54
N TYR A 174 12.39 -13.56 9.86
CA TYR A 174 11.94 -12.54 8.92
C TYR A 174 12.76 -12.55 7.63
N GLU A 175 14.10 -12.57 7.73
CA GLU A 175 14.98 -12.60 6.55
C GLU A 175 14.79 -13.91 5.75
N ASN A 176 14.62 -15.05 6.43
CA ASN A 176 14.36 -16.33 5.78
C ASN A 176 13.04 -16.32 4.98
N LEU A 177 11.96 -15.81 5.60
CA LEU A 177 10.64 -15.72 4.98
C LEU A 177 10.63 -14.69 3.85
N SER A 178 11.27 -13.53 4.03
CA SER A 178 11.38 -12.48 3.00
C SER A 178 12.14 -12.96 1.77
N GLN A 179 13.17 -13.81 1.95
CA GLN A 179 13.93 -14.42 0.86
C GLN A 179 13.06 -15.28 -0.07
N CYS A 180 11.95 -15.86 0.43
CA CYS A 180 10.97 -16.53 -0.43
C CYS A 180 10.43 -15.59 -1.51
N PHE A 181 10.07 -14.36 -1.13
CA PHE A 181 9.54 -13.36 -2.05
C PHE A 181 10.61 -12.91 -3.05
N VAL A 182 11.85 -12.66 -2.61
CA VAL A 182 12.96 -12.36 -3.53
C VAL A 182 13.09 -13.45 -4.61
N ASN A 183 13.14 -14.71 -4.18
CA ASN A 183 13.28 -15.86 -5.07
C ASN A 183 12.07 -16.05 -5.99
N GLN A 184 10.86 -15.77 -5.51
CA GLN A 184 9.65 -15.81 -6.31
C GLN A 184 9.68 -14.73 -7.38
N TYR A 185 9.96 -13.48 -7.00
CA TYR A 185 9.84 -12.35 -7.91
C TYR A 185 10.95 -12.32 -8.96
N ASN A 186 12.15 -12.83 -8.65
CA ASN A 186 13.23 -13.04 -9.62
C ASN A 186 12.85 -13.96 -10.81
N LYS A 187 11.75 -14.72 -10.71
CA LYS A 187 11.27 -15.61 -11.79
C LYS A 187 10.31 -14.90 -12.76
N PHE A 188 9.85 -13.68 -12.47
CA PHE A 188 8.99 -12.95 -13.39
C PHE A 188 9.80 -12.42 -14.58
N PHE A 189 9.52 -13.01 -15.73
CA PHE A 189 10.08 -12.61 -17.02
C PHE A 189 9.09 -11.76 -17.82
N ILE A 190 9.56 -10.63 -18.33
CA ILE A 190 8.76 -9.68 -19.12
C ILE A 190 9.50 -9.44 -20.46
N PRO A 191 8.99 -10.02 -21.57
CA PRO A 191 9.65 -9.95 -22.85
C PRO A 191 9.39 -8.61 -23.55
N ILE A 192 10.34 -7.68 -23.53
CA ILE A 192 10.18 -6.36 -24.18
C ILE A 192 11.40 -6.09 -25.06
N GLU A 193 11.21 -5.44 -26.20
CA GLU A 193 12.31 -4.98 -27.04
C GLU A 193 12.88 -3.64 -26.53
N PRO A 194 14.19 -3.35 -26.62
CA PRO A 194 15.25 -4.16 -27.23
C PRO A 194 15.92 -5.16 -26.27
N ARG A 195 15.46 -5.28 -25.02
CA ARG A 195 16.01 -6.22 -24.04
C ARG A 195 14.92 -6.81 -23.16
N ASN A 196 14.99 -8.12 -22.93
CA ASN A 196 14.11 -8.77 -21.99
C ASN A 196 14.44 -8.36 -20.55
N TYR A 197 13.43 -8.35 -19.69
CA TYR A 197 13.56 -7.99 -18.28
C TYR A 197 13.17 -9.14 -17.37
N TYR A 198 13.94 -9.31 -16.31
CA TYR A 198 13.54 -10.04 -15.11
C TYR A 198 13.27 -9.02 -14.01
N VAL A 199 12.21 -9.25 -13.23
CA VAL A 199 11.97 -8.46 -12.04
C VAL A 199 13.12 -8.70 -11.06
N ASN A 200 13.69 -7.64 -10.50
CA ASN A 200 14.66 -7.74 -9.42
C ASN A 200 13.91 -7.87 -8.09
N GLY A 201 13.89 -9.07 -7.52
CA GLY A 201 13.17 -9.40 -6.30
C GLY A 201 13.72 -8.70 -5.05
N GLU A 202 15.01 -8.38 -5.01
CA GLU A 202 15.62 -7.63 -3.90
C GLU A 202 15.19 -6.16 -3.96
N LYS A 203 15.30 -5.54 -5.15
CA LYS A 203 14.87 -4.15 -5.37
C LYS A 203 13.39 -3.96 -5.04
N THR A 204 12.57 -4.95 -5.38
CA THR A 204 11.11 -4.85 -5.26
C THR A 204 10.57 -5.42 -3.95
N LEU A 205 11.44 -5.89 -3.05
CA LEU A 205 11.04 -6.66 -1.87
C LEU A 205 10.00 -5.92 -1.02
N ASN A 206 10.24 -4.65 -0.67
CA ASN A 206 9.36 -3.87 0.20
C ASN A 206 7.93 -3.83 -0.35
N GLU A 207 7.81 -3.45 -1.63
CA GLU A 207 6.55 -3.36 -2.34
C GLU A 207 5.87 -4.72 -2.51
N ASN A 208 6.66 -5.77 -2.75
CA ASN A 208 6.14 -7.13 -2.86
C ASN A 208 5.57 -7.62 -1.52
N LEU A 209 6.25 -7.35 -0.41
CA LEU A 209 5.74 -7.68 0.93
C LEU A 209 4.45 -6.91 1.23
N ALA A 210 4.45 -5.61 0.94
CA ALA A 210 3.29 -4.74 1.13
C ALA A 210 2.08 -5.18 0.29
N ASP A 211 2.28 -5.56 -0.97
CA ASP A 211 1.20 -6.09 -1.82
C ASP A 211 0.61 -7.40 -1.29
N ASN A 212 1.47 -8.34 -0.86
CA ASN A 212 1.03 -9.65 -0.39
C ASN A 212 0.26 -9.52 0.93
N GLY A 213 0.85 -8.82 1.91
CA GLY A 213 0.19 -8.55 3.18
C GLY A 213 -1.07 -7.71 3.00
N GLY A 214 -1.00 -6.68 2.15
CA GLY A 214 -2.12 -5.77 1.92
C GLY A 214 -3.35 -6.45 1.32
N LEU A 215 -3.17 -7.31 0.30
CA LEU A 215 -4.29 -8.05 -0.26
C LEU A 215 -4.85 -9.08 0.73
N ALA A 216 -3.98 -9.77 1.49
CA ALA A 216 -4.40 -10.74 2.51
C ALA A 216 -5.24 -10.06 3.60
N ARG A 217 -4.75 -8.95 4.16
CA ARG A 217 -5.45 -8.13 5.16
C ARG A 217 -6.76 -7.57 4.64
N ALA A 218 -6.80 -7.09 3.41
CA ALA A 218 -8.04 -6.61 2.82
C ALA A 218 -9.10 -7.72 2.69
N TYR A 219 -8.69 -8.91 2.26
CA TYR A 219 -9.60 -10.06 2.12
C TYR A 219 -10.12 -10.53 3.49
N GLU A 220 -9.21 -10.74 4.45
CA GLU A 220 -9.56 -11.15 5.81
C GLU A 220 -10.44 -10.12 6.52
N SER A 221 -10.13 -8.83 6.35
CA SER A 221 -10.95 -7.72 6.87
C SER A 221 -12.36 -7.72 6.30
N TRP A 222 -12.53 -7.99 5.00
CA TRP A 222 -13.85 -8.16 4.39
C TRP A 222 -14.59 -9.38 4.96
N LYS A 223 -13.90 -10.50 5.17
CA LYS A 223 -14.50 -11.68 5.81
C LYS A 223 -14.85 -11.45 7.28
N TYR A 224 -14.08 -10.63 7.98
CA TYR A 224 -14.36 -10.23 9.34
C TYR A 224 -15.58 -9.31 9.42
N SER A 225 -15.68 -8.30 8.55
CA SER A 225 -16.83 -7.37 8.54
C SER A 225 -18.16 -8.08 8.25
N LEU A 226 -18.15 -9.11 7.40
CA LEU A 226 -19.30 -10.00 7.16
C LEU A 226 -19.82 -10.71 8.42
N LYS A 227 -18.96 -10.93 9.43
CA LYS A 227 -19.33 -11.60 10.68
C LYS A 227 -19.86 -10.60 11.73
N GLU A 228 -19.29 -9.40 11.78
CA GLU A 228 -19.66 -8.36 12.74
C GLU A 228 -21.04 -7.73 12.47
N ASP A 229 -21.40 -7.54 11.20
CA ASP A 229 -22.70 -6.97 10.81
C ASP A 229 -23.31 -7.72 9.59
N PRO A 230 -23.76 -8.99 9.78
CA PRO A 230 -24.13 -9.85 8.66
C PRO A 230 -25.29 -9.30 7.81
N GLU A 231 -26.28 -8.66 8.43
CA GLU A 231 -27.47 -8.18 7.74
C GLU A 231 -27.19 -6.94 6.88
N THR A 232 -26.46 -5.95 7.41
CA THR A 232 -26.08 -4.76 6.65
C THR A 232 -25.13 -5.14 5.51
N VAL A 233 -24.13 -5.96 5.81
CA VAL A 233 -23.10 -6.33 4.84
C VAL A 233 -23.70 -7.24 3.76
N LYS A 234 -24.64 -8.14 4.08
CA LYS A 234 -25.38 -8.92 3.06
C LYS A 234 -26.20 -8.03 2.13
N LYS A 235 -26.83 -6.97 2.65
CA LYS A 235 -27.56 -6.00 1.84
C LYS A 235 -26.63 -5.20 0.92
N GLN A 236 -25.43 -4.86 1.38
CA GLN A 236 -24.42 -4.14 0.60
C GLN A 236 -23.73 -5.04 -0.45
N ASN A 237 -23.53 -6.32 -0.15
CA ASN A 237 -22.82 -7.27 -1.02
C ASN A 237 -23.74 -8.05 -1.96
N GLN A 238 -24.65 -7.34 -2.63
CA GLN A 238 -25.46 -7.93 -3.69
C GLN A 238 -24.60 -8.30 -4.91
N GLN A 239 -25.07 -9.25 -5.70
CA GLN A 239 -24.42 -9.60 -6.96
C GLN A 239 -24.51 -8.42 -7.94
N LEU A 240 -23.42 -8.15 -8.64
CA LEU A 240 -23.40 -7.14 -9.70
C LEU A 240 -24.16 -7.64 -10.94
N PRO A 241 -25.14 -6.87 -11.45
CA PRO A 241 -25.81 -7.19 -12.71
C PRO A 241 -24.80 -7.39 -13.85
N GLY A 242 -24.99 -8.42 -14.67
CA GLY A 242 -24.09 -8.76 -15.77
C GLY A 242 -22.79 -9.49 -15.37
N LEU A 243 -22.49 -9.60 -14.08
CA LEU A 243 -21.32 -10.33 -13.54
C LEU A 243 -21.72 -11.52 -12.64
N THR A 244 -22.97 -11.98 -12.75
CA THR A 244 -23.53 -13.08 -11.93
C THR A 244 -22.82 -14.43 -12.10
N LYS A 245 -21.98 -14.57 -13.14
CA LYS A 245 -21.10 -15.74 -13.32
C LYS A 245 -19.92 -15.78 -12.34
N TYR A 246 -19.60 -14.67 -11.67
CA TYR A 246 -18.55 -14.58 -10.68
C TYR A 246 -19.12 -14.51 -9.27
N THR A 247 -18.46 -15.17 -8.33
CA THR A 247 -18.77 -15.04 -6.91
C THR A 247 -18.24 -13.71 -6.35
N PRO A 248 -18.75 -13.24 -5.20
CA PRO A 248 -18.16 -12.10 -4.48
C PRO A 248 -16.65 -12.26 -4.23
N ASP A 249 -16.20 -13.47 -3.86
CA ASP A 249 -14.78 -13.78 -3.68
C ASP A 249 -13.97 -13.61 -4.97
N GLN A 250 -14.49 -14.07 -6.11
CA GLN A 250 -13.84 -13.87 -7.40
C GLN A 250 -13.82 -12.39 -7.78
N LEU A 251 -14.91 -11.65 -7.51
CA LEU A 251 -15.01 -10.23 -7.81
C LEU A 251 -14.09 -9.37 -6.93
N PHE A 252 -13.79 -9.78 -5.71
CA PHE A 252 -12.73 -9.17 -4.89
C PHE A 252 -11.38 -9.21 -5.62
N TYR A 253 -10.95 -10.40 -6.07
CA TYR A 253 -9.66 -10.55 -6.76
C TYR A 253 -9.65 -9.92 -8.15
N ILE A 254 -10.78 -9.91 -8.86
CA ILE A 254 -10.93 -9.17 -10.12
C ILE A 254 -10.81 -7.66 -9.88
N SER A 255 -11.39 -7.15 -8.79
CA SER A 255 -11.27 -5.74 -8.39
C SER A 255 -9.82 -5.35 -8.10
N TYR A 256 -9.05 -6.22 -7.44
CA TYR A 256 -7.62 -6.04 -7.25
C TYR A 256 -6.85 -6.07 -8.58
N GLY A 257 -7.08 -7.10 -9.40
CA GLY A 257 -6.39 -7.27 -10.68
C GLY A 257 -6.55 -6.09 -11.63
N ARG A 258 -7.74 -5.47 -11.68
CA ARG A 258 -8.01 -4.32 -12.57
C ARG A 258 -7.25 -3.04 -12.19
N LEU A 259 -6.81 -2.88 -10.94
CA LEU A 259 -6.04 -1.69 -10.52
C LEU A 259 -4.71 -1.61 -11.26
N TRP A 260 -4.14 -2.76 -11.58
CA TRP A 260 -2.81 -2.91 -12.15
C TRP A 260 -2.82 -3.11 -13.67
N CYS A 261 -3.95 -2.84 -14.32
CA CYS A 261 -4.06 -2.88 -15.77
C CYS A 261 -3.34 -1.68 -16.39
N TYR A 262 -2.13 -1.90 -16.89
CA TYR A 262 -1.44 -0.96 -17.77
C TYR A 262 -0.58 -1.71 -18.79
N ASN A 263 -0.25 -1.03 -19.89
CA ASN A 263 0.60 -1.60 -20.92
C ASN A 263 2.07 -1.35 -20.59
N VAL A 264 2.78 -2.39 -20.16
CA VAL A 264 4.25 -2.36 -19.97
C VAL A 264 5.02 -2.40 -21.29
N TYR A 265 4.39 -2.83 -22.38
CA TYR A 265 5.00 -2.93 -23.71
C TYR A 265 4.89 -1.58 -24.41
N THR A 266 5.84 -0.70 -24.08
CA THR A 266 6.00 0.62 -24.70
C THR A 266 7.33 0.67 -25.46
N ASN A 267 7.39 1.48 -26.53
CA ASN A 267 8.64 1.79 -27.22
C ASN A 267 9.37 3.00 -26.59
N ASP A 268 8.81 3.57 -25.52
CA ASP A 268 9.42 4.66 -24.75
C ASP A 268 10.55 4.10 -23.88
N TYR A 269 11.78 4.23 -24.36
CA TYR A 269 12.97 3.77 -23.66
C TYR A 269 13.16 4.42 -22.28
N GLY A 270 12.73 5.69 -22.12
CA GLY A 270 12.82 6.41 -20.85
C GLY A 270 11.88 5.81 -19.81
N LEU A 271 10.62 5.58 -20.19
CA LEU A 271 9.63 4.93 -19.34
C LEU A 271 10.06 3.49 -18.99
N MET A 272 10.59 2.73 -19.95
CA MET A 272 11.11 1.39 -19.68
C MET A 272 12.25 1.41 -18.66
N ARG A 273 13.24 2.29 -18.85
CA ARG A 273 14.36 2.42 -17.91
C ARG A 273 13.85 2.77 -16.52
N TYR A 274 12.89 3.68 -16.41
CA TYR A 274 12.28 4.01 -15.13
C TYR A 274 11.60 2.77 -14.49
N LEU A 275 10.64 2.15 -15.17
CA LEU A 275 9.84 1.04 -14.64
C LEU A 275 10.67 -0.17 -14.24
N PHE A 276 11.73 -0.50 -14.98
CA PHE A 276 12.48 -1.72 -14.73
C PHE A 276 13.77 -1.50 -13.95
N ASP A 277 14.42 -0.33 -14.08
CA ASP A 277 15.71 -0.08 -13.43
C ASP A 277 15.59 0.80 -12.18
N SER A 278 14.62 1.73 -12.11
CA SER A 278 14.52 2.71 -11.02
C SER A 278 13.32 2.53 -10.10
N ASP A 279 12.17 2.12 -10.63
CA ASP A 279 10.95 1.93 -9.86
C ASP A 279 11.13 0.80 -8.82
N PRO A 280 10.87 1.03 -7.53
CA PRO A 280 10.91 -0.01 -6.51
C PRO A 280 9.73 -0.97 -6.62
N HIS A 281 8.69 -0.66 -7.40
CA HIS A 281 7.55 -1.54 -7.55
C HIS A 281 7.82 -2.62 -8.61
N ALA A 282 7.33 -3.82 -8.35
CA ALA A 282 7.23 -4.82 -9.41
C ALA A 282 6.24 -4.32 -10.49
N PRO A 283 6.42 -4.69 -11.76
CA PRO A 283 5.46 -4.37 -12.81
C PRO A 283 4.08 -4.99 -12.52
N GLY A 284 3.00 -4.37 -12.98
CA GLY A 284 1.63 -4.74 -12.62
C GLY A 284 1.29 -6.23 -12.81
N ILE A 285 1.81 -6.86 -13.86
CA ILE A 285 1.64 -8.30 -14.08
C ILE A 285 2.26 -9.16 -12.97
N ALA A 286 3.39 -8.74 -12.40
CA ALA A 286 4.05 -9.40 -11.29
C ALA A 286 3.37 -9.05 -9.95
N ARG A 287 2.91 -7.80 -9.75
CA ARG A 287 2.09 -7.42 -8.58
C ARG A 287 0.80 -8.23 -8.49
N VAL A 288 0.13 -8.46 -9.63
CA VAL A 288 -1.08 -9.30 -9.65
C VAL A 288 -0.72 -10.77 -9.46
N ASN A 289 0.13 -11.31 -10.34
CA ASN A 289 0.32 -12.75 -10.40
C ASN A 289 1.13 -13.29 -9.22
N GLY A 290 2.12 -12.54 -8.71
CA GLY A 290 2.90 -12.93 -7.53
C GLY A 290 2.02 -13.06 -6.31
N VAL A 291 1.24 -12.00 -6.04
CA VAL A 291 0.35 -11.93 -4.87
C VAL A 291 -0.71 -13.03 -4.89
N VAL A 292 -1.46 -13.16 -5.99
CA VAL A 292 -2.54 -14.16 -6.00
C VAL A 292 -2.01 -15.60 -6.06
N SER A 293 -0.77 -15.81 -6.52
CA SER A 293 -0.10 -17.12 -6.42
C SER A 293 0.21 -17.53 -4.98
N ASN A 294 0.44 -16.56 -4.10
CA ASN A 294 0.64 -16.79 -2.67
C ASN A 294 -0.68 -16.92 -1.88
N SER A 295 -1.80 -16.44 -2.44
CA SER A 295 -3.11 -16.54 -1.78
C SER A 295 -3.75 -17.93 -1.93
N LYS A 296 -3.92 -18.64 -0.81
CA LYS A 296 -4.70 -19.90 -0.74
C LYS A 296 -6.19 -19.65 -1.06
N GLN A 297 -6.68 -18.49 -0.65
CA GLN A 297 -8.05 -18.03 -0.80
C GLN A 297 -8.37 -17.72 -2.26
N PHE A 298 -7.43 -17.12 -3.02
CA PHE A 298 -7.55 -16.97 -4.47
C PHE A 298 -7.67 -18.33 -5.16
N ALA A 299 -6.74 -19.24 -4.88
CA ALA A 299 -6.75 -20.57 -5.49
C ALA A 299 -8.07 -21.32 -5.22
N LYS A 300 -8.63 -21.17 -4.01
CA LYS A 300 -9.94 -21.70 -3.65
C LYS A 300 -11.08 -21.00 -4.41
N ALA A 301 -11.08 -19.67 -4.49
CA ALA A 301 -12.13 -18.90 -5.15
C ALA A 301 -12.24 -19.20 -6.65
N PHE A 302 -11.12 -19.52 -7.32
CA PHE A 302 -11.07 -19.85 -8.74
C PHE A 302 -10.92 -21.34 -9.05
N ASN A 303 -10.94 -22.21 -8.03
CA ASN A 303 -10.69 -23.65 -8.16
C ASN A 303 -9.41 -23.98 -8.95
N CYS A 304 -8.31 -23.26 -8.66
CA CYS A 304 -7.04 -23.46 -9.34
C CYS A 304 -6.44 -24.83 -8.99
N PRO A 305 -6.12 -25.69 -9.97
CA PRO A 305 -5.44 -26.96 -9.71
C PRO A 305 -4.12 -26.75 -8.98
N VAL A 306 -3.75 -27.67 -8.08
CA VAL A 306 -2.43 -27.69 -7.43
C VAL A 306 -1.35 -27.74 -8.51
N ASN A 307 -0.26 -26.98 -8.33
CA ASN A 307 0.83 -26.82 -9.29
C ASN A 307 0.47 -26.13 -10.61
N SER A 308 -0.73 -25.57 -10.73
CA SER A 308 -1.00 -24.60 -11.80
C SER A 308 -0.21 -23.31 -11.57
N LYS A 309 -0.03 -22.51 -12.63
CA LYS A 309 0.78 -21.28 -12.59
C LYS A 309 0.38 -20.33 -11.44
N MET A 310 -0.91 -20.25 -11.13
CA MET A 310 -1.46 -19.38 -10.09
C MET A 310 -1.74 -20.10 -8.77
N ASN A 311 -1.36 -21.37 -8.65
CA ASN A 311 -1.47 -22.14 -7.40
C ASN A 311 -0.24 -23.06 -7.22
N PRO A 312 0.96 -22.48 -7.06
CA PRO A 312 2.13 -23.26 -6.70
C PRO A 312 1.93 -23.93 -5.33
N GLU A 313 2.50 -25.13 -5.16
CA GLU A 313 2.48 -25.85 -3.88
C GLU A 313 3.18 -25.05 -2.76
N LYS A 314 4.35 -24.48 -3.07
CA LYS A 314 5.06 -23.57 -2.16
C LYS A 314 4.58 -22.14 -2.38
N LYS A 315 4.08 -21.51 -1.32
CA LYS A 315 3.60 -20.12 -1.29
C LYS A 315 4.43 -19.33 -0.30
N CYS A 316 4.77 -18.09 -0.62
CA CYS A 316 5.45 -17.19 0.30
C CYS A 316 4.40 -16.50 1.19
N GLU A 317 4.67 -16.42 2.49
CA GLU A 317 3.76 -15.84 3.48
C GLU A 317 4.62 -15.19 4.59
N LEU A 318 4.28 -13.97 4.98
CA LEU A 318 5.00 -13.20 6.02
C LEU A 318 3.99 -12.46 6.91
N TRP A 319 3.24 -11.54 6.28
CA TRP A 319 2.16 -10.77 6.89
C TRP A 319 0.80 -11.32 6.47
#